data_AF-A0A2J8S9M5-F1
#
_entry.id   AF-A0A2J8S9M5-F1
#
_cell.length_a   1.000
_cell.length_b   1.000
_cell.length_c   1.000
_cell.angle_alpha   90.00
_cell.angle_beta   90.00
_cell.angle_gamma   90.00
#
_symmetry.space_group_name_H-M   'P 1'
#
loop_
_entity.id
_entity.type
_entity.pdbx_description
1 polymer ?
#
loop_
_entity_poly.entity_id
_entity_poly.type
_entity_poly.pdbx_seq_one_letter_code
_entity_poly.pdbx_strand_id
1 'polypeptide(L)' 'MSGQSLTDRITAAQHSVTGSAVSKTVCKATTHEIMGPKKKHLDWLMEL' A
#
# COMPACT_ATOMS: atom_id res chain seq x y z
N MET A 1 -2.23 -29.81 6.85
CA MET A 1 -2.92 -28.50 7.00
C MET A 1 -1.91 -27.51 7.59
N SER A 2 -1.54 -26.49 6.81
CA SER A 2 -0.65 -25.34 7.08
C SER A 2 0.44 -25.51 8.17
N GLY A 3 1.68 -25.76 7.75
CA GLY A 3 2.89 -25.71 8.59
C GLY A 3 3.48 -24.30 8.76
N GLN A 4 2.68 -23.25 8.54
CA GLN A 4 3.15 -21.86 8.69
C GLN A 4 3.14 -21.44 10.17
N SER A 5 4.28 -20.92 10.62
CA SER A 5 4.43 -20.44 12.00
C SER A 5 3.56 -19.20 12.25
N LEU A 6 3.32 -18.88 13.53
CA LEU A 6 2.62 -17.66 13.90
C LEU A 6 3.35 -16.40 13.40
N THR A 7 4.68 -16.41 13.48
CA THR A 7 5.53 -15.31 12.99
C THR A 7 5.36 -15.11 11.49
N ASP A 8 5.30 -16.18 10.70
CA ASP A 8 5.09 -16.08 9.24
C ASP A 8 3.73 -15.46 8.92
N ARG A 9 2.69 -15.80 9.69
CA ARG A 9 1.35 -15.24 9.50
C ARG A 9 1.29 -13.76 9.85
N ILE A 10 1.99 -13.34 10.90
CA ILE A 10 2.09 -11.92 11.27
C ILE A 10 2.82 -11.14 10.18
N THR A 11 3.96 -11.65 9.70
CA THR A 11 4.71 -11.04 8.60
C THR A 11 3.87 -10.95 7.33
N ALA A 12 3.15 -12.02 6.98
CA ALA A 12 2.24 -12.02 5.83
C ALA A 12 1.09 -11.00 5.99
N ALA A 13 0.54 -10.87 7.20
CA ALA A 13 -0.49 -9.88 7.49
C ALA A 13 0.05 -8.44 7.35
N GLN A 14 1.26 -8.18 7.86
CA GLN A 14 1.92 -6.88 7.72
C GLN A 14 2.14 -6.53 6.24
N HIS A 15 2.69 -7.45 5.44
CA HIS A 15 2.87 -7.24 4.00
C HIS A 15 1.54 -6.98 3.28
N SER A 16 0.49 -7.71 3.65
CA SER A 16 -0.85 -7.52 3.07
C SER A 16 -1.41 -6.13 3.37
N VAL A 17 -1.25 -5.64 4.60
CA VAL A 17 -1.67 -4.29 5.02
C VAL A 17 -0.88 -3.23 4.27
N THR A 18 0.44 -3.34 4.23
CA THR A 18 1.31 -2.40 3.52
C THR A 18 0.97 -2.36 2.04
N GLY A 19 0.90 -3.51 1.37
CA GLY A 19 0.54 -3.60 -0.05
C GLY A 19 -0.83 -3.02 -0.36
N SER A 20 -1.81 -3.24 0.52
CA SER A 20 -3.14 -2.63 0.40
C SER A 20 -3.11 -1.11 0.52
N ALA A 21 -2.27 -0.56 1.40
CA ALA A 21 -2.09 0.88 1.53
C ALA A 21 -1.43 1.49 0.29
N VAL A 22 -0.40 0.84 -0.26
CA VAL A 22 0.27 1.27 -1.50
C VAL A 22 -0.73 1.35 -2.65
N SER A 23 -1.44 0.25 -2.92
CA SER A 23 -2.42 0.18 -4.01
C SER A 23 -3.49 1.27 -3.88
N LYS A 24 -3.99 1.53 -2.66
CA LYS A 24 -4.97 2.60 -2.42
C LYS A 24 -4.39 3.98 -2.71
N THR A 25 -3.15 4.26 -2.32
CA THR A 25 -2.55 5.58 -2.55
C THR A 25 -2.24 5.81 -4.02
N VAL A 26 -1.78 4.78 -4.75
CA VAL A 26 -1.60 4.86 -6.20
C VAL A 26 -2.91 5.24 -6.90
N CYS A 27 -4.02 4.54 -6.60
CA CYS A 27 -5.32 4.88 -7.19
C CYS A 27 -5.77 6.33 -6.87
N LYS A 28 -5.45 6.84 -5.68
CA LYS A 28 -5.72 8.24 -5.30
C LYS A 28 -4.81 9.24 -6.01
N ALA A 29 -3.60 8.85 -6.39
CA ALA A 29 -2.68 9.69 -7.16
C ALA A 29 -3.05 9.73 -8.65
N THR A 30 -3.65 8.66 -9.18
CA THR A 30 -3.96 8.48 -10.60
C THR A 30 -5.47 8.54 -10.90
N THR A 31 -6.15 9.55 -10.36
CA THR A 31 -7.57 9.77 -10.65
C THR A 31 -7.78 10.26 -12.08
N HIS A 32 -9.02 10.19 -12.57
CA HIS A 32 -9.41 10.80 -13.85
C HIS A 32 -9.53 12.34 -13.79
N GLU A 33 -9.21 12.99 -12.67
CA GLU A 33 -9.13 14.45 -12.58
C GLU A 33 -8.05 14.99 -13.55
N ILE A 34 -8.36 16.02 -14.34
CA ILE A 34 -7.40 16.66 -15.26
C ILE A 34 -6.54 17.66 -14.47
N MET A 35 -5.75 17.13 -13.53
CA MET A 35 -4.76 17.88 -12.77
C MET A 35 -3.58 16.97 -12.44
N GLY A 36 -2.45 17.55 -12.03
CA GLY A 36 -1.33 16.77 -11.51
C GLY A 36 -1.72 16.01 -10.23
N PRO A 37 -1.08 14.86 -9.92
CA PRO A 37 -1.33 14.13 -8.69
C PRO A 37 -1.12 15.01 -7.45
N LYS A 38 -1.99 14.84 -6.45
CA LYS A 38 -1.93 15.65 -5.22
C LYS A 38 -0.63 15.34 -4.47
N LYS A 39 0.13 16.38 -4.11
CA LYS A 39 1.44 16.28 -3.42
C LYS A 39 1.41 15.32 -2.22
N LYS A 40 0.36 15.35 -1.40
CA LYS A 40 0.20 14.44 -0.25
C LYS A 40 0.26 12.94 -0.59
N HIS A 41 -0.17 12.54 -1.79
CA HIS A 41 -0.11 11.14 -2.23
C HIS A 41 1.28 10.80 -2.78
N LEU A 42 1.94 11.75 -3.44
CA LEU A 42 3.30 11.59 -3.94
C LEU A 42 4.31 11.52 -2.78
N ASP A 43 4.20 12.43 -1.80
CA ASP A 43 5.06 12.46 -0.63
C ASP A 43 4.97 11.14 0.15
N TRP A 44 3.76 10.62 0.36
CA TRP A 44 3.56 9.32 1.01
C TRP A 44 4.17 8.16 0.21
N LEU A 45 4.10 8.19 -1.13
CA LEU A 45 4.69 7.15 -1.97
C LEU A 45 6.23 7.22 -2.04
N MET A 46 6.82 8.40 -1.83
CA MET A 46 8.28 8.60 -1.79
C MET A 46 8.88 8.18 -0.44
N GLU A 47 8.09 8.15 0.63
CA GLU A 47 8.52 7.78 1.98
C GLU A 47 8.46 6.25 2.23
N LEU A 48 7.88 5.48 1.30
CA LEU A 48 7.92 4.01 1.30
C LEU A 48 9.34 3.48 1.03
#